data_AF-U7UK72-F1
#
_entry.id   AF-U7UK72-F1
#
_cell.length_a   1.000
_cell.length_b   1.000
_cell.length_c   1.000
_cell.angle_alpha   90.00
_cell.angle_beta   90.00
_cell.angle_gamma   90.00
#
_symmetry.space_group_name_H-M   'P 1'
#
loop_
_entity.id
_entity.type
_entity.pdbx_description
1 polymer ?
#
loop_
_entity_poly.entity_id
_entity_poly.type
_entity_poly.pdbx_seq_one_letter_code
_entity_poly.pdbx_strand_id
1 'polypeptide(L)'
;MRELEVFFDIFYLTFAMYLGLKMLTSKKPGKNLLGTMAILLAGGDTFHLVPRIISRVEENGFVINKNLLLYGSKVSAVTMSIFYVLFYIYIKKILGYKNKKMDFALGLSLIVREVLVIYNFVNLSDTLDLISNIPFLVMGIIVIYLLIKFKYKEELKNLWIWVFLSFAFYTPVVLFKRTYPIVGALMIPKTMAYIMMIVKFRKNTKESFGSLEFLRSAFSFLISGLIAGAFYREFGKIAPLDPNLLRVHGHLIVLGFIVLFVFFLALKSLQIQGQEFKTTLKIYEAGMFLTYSIMFLHGLINPYRPSKLLINSMTGFAGVGHILLGVSIVMIIFKLIKYFSKEQIKGQILKGQI
;
A
#
# COMPACT_ATOMS: atom_id res chain seq x y z
N MET A 1 -17.25 -14.53 4.87
CA MET A 1 -15.77 -14.58 4.77
C MET A 1 -15.25 -14.24 3.38
N ARG A 2 -15.65 -14.94 2.30
CA ARG A 2 -15.11 -14.72 0.95
C ARG A 2 -15.14 -13.26 0.46
N GLU A 3 -16.26 -12.57 0.67
CA GLU A 3 -16.43 -11.16 0.24
C GLU A 3 -15.56 -10.19 1.04
N LEU A 4 -15.39 -10.41 2.34
CA LEU A 4 -14.52 -9.59 3.19
C LEU A 4 -13.07 -9.64 2.73
N GLU A 5 -12.62 -10.81 2.29
CA GLU A 5 -11.26 -10.99 1.80
C GLU A 5 -11.02 -10.25 0.47
N VAL A 6 -12.05 -10.08 -0.36
CA VAL A 6 -11.96 -9.27 -1.60
C VAL A 6 -11.69 -7.80 -1.28
N PHE A 7 -12.45 -7.21 -0.35
CA PHE A 7 -12.22 -5.84 0.12
C PHE A 7 -10.86 -5.69 0.81
N PHE A 8 -10.51 -6.65 1.66
CA PHE A 8 -9.25 -6.63 2.38
C PHE A 8 -8.06 -6.63 1.44
N ASP A 9 -8.08 -7.50 0.43
CA ASP A 9 -6.98 -7.62 -0.54
C ASP A 9 -6.79 -6.34 -1.35
N ILE A 10 -7.89 -5.75 -1.86
CA ILE A 10 -7.78 -4.51 -2.64
C ILE A 10 -7.36 -3.32 -1.75
N PHE A 11 -7.94 -3.17 -0.56
CA PHE A 11 -7.58 -2.10 0.36
C PHE A 11 -6.12 -2.20 0.82
N TYR A 12 -5.62 -3.40 1.06
CA TYR A 12 -4.21 -3.62 1.36
C TYR A 12 -3.32 -3.14 0.21
N LEU A 13 -3.57 -3.61 -1.02
CA LEU A 13 -2.74 -3.29 -2.18
C LEU A 13 -2.69 -1.78 -2.43
N THR A 14 -3.86 -1.14 -2.46
CA THR A 14 -3.97 0.30 -2.73
C THR A 14 -3.37 1.13 -1.59
N PHE A 15 -3.58 0.74 -0.34
CA PHE A 15 -3.05 1.44 0.83
C PHE A 15 -1.53 1.37 0.89
N ALA A 16 -0.96 0.17 0.71
CA ALA A 16 0.47 -0.06 0.72
C ALA A 16 1.16 0.68 -0.43
N MET A 17 0.57 0.63 -1.64
CA MET A 17 1.07 1.36 -2.81
C MET A 17 1.06 2.88 -2.58
N TYR A 18 -0.09 3.43 -2.16
CA TYR A 18 -0.22 4.88 -1.91
C TYR A 18 0.74 5.39 -0.84
N LEU A 19 0.81 4.70 0.32
CA LEU A 19 1.74 5.11 1.37
C LEU A 19 3.19 4.93 0.95
N GLY A 20 3.52 3.88 0.20
CA GLY A 20 4.85 3.66 -0.37
C GLY A 20 5.29 4.85 -1.23
N LEU A 21 4.45 5.25 -2.18
CA LEU A 21 4.69 6.42 -3.04
C LEU A 21 4.81 7.70 -2.21
N LYS A 22 3.93 7.89 -1.23
CA LYS A 22 3.96 9.08 -0.35
C LYS A 22 5.26 9.17 0.44
N MET A 23 5.78 8.04 0.94
CA MET A 23 7.05 8.02 1.67
C MET A 23 8.22 8.48 0.80
N LEU A 24 8.24 8.16 -0.50
CA LEU A 24 9.31 8.60 -1.41
C LEU A 24 9.42 10.13 -1.52
N THR A 25 8.32 10.86 -1.28
CA THR A 25 8.26 12.33 -1.36
C THR A 25 8.68 13.07 -0.07
N SER A 26 8.99 12.32 1.00
CA SER A 26 9.48 12.89 2.27
C SER A 26 10.87 13.54 2.09
N LYS A 27 11.40 14.17 3.14
CA LYS A 27 12.79 14.60 3.31
C LYS A 27 13.50 13.83 4.44
N LYS A 28 12.80 12.95 5.17
CA LYS A 28 13.39 12.18 6.27
C LYS A 28 14.43 11.16 5.78
N PRO A 29 15.47 10.87 6.58
CA PRO A 29 16.45 9.85 6.23
C PRO A 29 15.78 8.48 6.09
N GLY A 30 16.26 7.67 5.15
CA GLY A 30 15.72 6.32 4.90
C GLY A 30 14.40 6.28 4.14
N LYS A 31 13.80 7.42 3.79
CA LYS A 31 12.52 7.50 3.06
C LYS A 31 12.47 6.66 1.78
N ASN A 32 13.57 6.64 1.02
CA ASN A 32 13.62 5.94 -0.26
C ASN A 32 13.54 4.43 -0.03
N LEU A 33 14.30 3.89 0.94
CA LEU A 33 14.25 2.47 1.29
C LEU A 33 12.88 2.07 1.82
N LEU A 34 12.32 2.84 2.76
CA LEU A 34 11.01 2.54 3.35
C LEU A 34 9.87 2.61 2.32
N GLY A 35 9.90 3.61 1.43
CA GLY A 35 8.95 3.75 0.32
C GLY A 35 9.08 2.60 -0.68
N THR A 36 10.30 2.31 -1.14
CA THR A 36 10.56 1.19 -2.05
C THR A 36 10.15 -0.14 -1.45
N MET A 37 10.41 -0.39 -0.17
CA MET A 37 9.97 -1.62 0.51
C MET A 37 8.45 -1.78 0.50
N ALA A 38 7.69 -0.71 0.79
CA ALA A 38 6.22 -0.76 0.75
C ALA A 38 5.67 -0.97 -0.67
N ILE A 39 6.27 -0.31 -1.67
CA ILE A 39 5.90 -0.49 -3.09
C ILE A 39 6.24 -1.89 -3.57
N LEU A 40 7.42 -2.41 -3.22
CA LEU A 40 7.86 -3.76 -3.59
C LEU A 40 6.93 -4.82 -3.01
N LEU A 41 6.50 -4.62 -1.77
CA LEU A 41 5.57 -5.50 -1.08
C LEU A 41 4.19 -5.50 -1.77
N ALA A 42 3.61 -4.32 -2.02
CA ALA A 42 2.32 -4.21 -2.71
C ALA A 42 2.39 -4.71 -4.16
N GLY A 43 3.46 -4.34 -4.88
CA GLY A 43 3.69 -4.69 -6.28
C GLY A 43 3.90 -6.19 -6.48
N GLY A 44 4.72 -6.83 -5.64
CA GLY A 44 4.91 -8.28 -5.66
C GLY A 44 3.64 -9.04 -5.31
N ASP A 45 2.89 -8.57 -4.32
CA ASP A 45 1.64 -9.21 -3.91
C ASP A 45 0.53 -9.05 -4.95
N THR A 46 0.56 -8.00 -5.78
CA THR A 46 -0.42 -7.77 -6.85
C THR A 46 -0.53 -8.98 -7.77
N PHE A 47 0.60 -9.64 -8.09
CA PHE A 47 0.64 -10.78 -9.02
C PHE A 47 -0.16 -12.01 -8.56
N HIS A 48 -0.40 -12.17 -7.26
CA HIS A 48 -1.24 -13.28 -6.75
C HIS A 48 -2.55 -12.79 -6.14
N LEU A 49 -2.58 -11.58 -5.59
CA LEU A 49 -3.78 -11.01 -4.98
C LEU A 49 -4.82 -10.59 -6.00
N VAL A 50 -4.42 -10.02 -7.15
CA VAL A 50 -5.38 -9.69 -8.21
C VAL A 50 -6.05 -10.95 -8.78
N PRO A 51 -5.30 -12.00 -9.19
CA PRO A 51 -5.92 -13.27 -9.58
C PRO A 51 -6.78 -13.87 -8.48
N ARG A 52 -6.38 -13.74 -7.20
CA ARG A 52 -7.18 -14.24 -6.06
C ARG A 52 -8.50 -13.49 -5.89
N ILE A 53 -8.50 -12.16 -6.07
CA ILE A 53 -9.71 -11.34 -6.04
C ILE A 53 -10.68 -11.82 -7.14
N ILE A 54 -10.19 -12.00 -8.38
CA ILE A 54 -10.99 -12.49 -9.51
C ILE A 54 -11.50 -13.91 -9.22
N SER A 55 -10.62 -14.82 -8.78
CA SER A 55 -10.94 -16.22 -8.50
C SER A 55 -12.02 -16.44 -7.45
N ARG A 56 -12.21 -15.47 -6.54
CA ARG A 56 -13.25 -15.53 -5.51
C ARG A 56 -14.64 -15.16 -6.04
N VAL A 57 -14.69 -14.40 -7.12
CA VAL A 57 -15.91 -13.88 -7.71
C VAL A 57 -16.34 -14.76 -8.88
N GLU A 58 -15.38 -15.23 -9.66
CA GLU A 58 -15.59 -16.11 -10.81
C GLU A 58 -15.98 -17.54 -10.39
N GLU A 59 -16.95 -18.11 -11.10
CA GLU A 59 -17.34 -19.51 -10.94
C GLU A 59 -16.17 -20.44 -11.27
N ASN A 60 -15.84 -21.38 -10.36
CA ASN A 60 -14.64 -22.22 -10.47
C ASN A 60 -13.33 -21.43 -10.65
N GLY A 61 -13.28 -20.16 -10.23
CA GLY A 61 -12.18 -19.24 -10.50
C GLY A 61 -10.82 -19.71 -10.00
N PHE A 62 -10.74 -20.42 -8.85
CA PHE A 62 -9.47 -20.98 -8.35
C PHE A 62 -8.92 -22.13 -9.21
N VAL A 63 -9.77 -22.80 -9.99
CA VAL A 63 -9.36 -23.83 -10.96
C VAL A 63 -8.89 -23.15 -12.25
N ILE A 64 -9.68 -22.19 -12.75
CA ILE A 64 -9.39 -21.44 -13.98
C ILE A 64 -8.07 -20.66 -13.85
N ASN A 65 -7.91 -19.93 -12.75
CA ASN A 65 -6.77 -19.04 -12.54
C ASN A 65 -5.61 -19.73 -11.78
N LYS A 66 -5.61 -21.07 -11.69
CA LYS A 66 -4.58 -21.83 -10.96
C LYS A 66 -3.16 -21.43 -11.35
N ASN A 67 -2.90 -21.26 -12.65
CA ASN A 67 -1.57 -20.90 -13.17
C ASN A 67 -1.19 -19.46 -12.79
N LEU A 68 -2.10 -18.51 -12.92
CA LEU A 68 -1.87 -17.11 -12.51
C LEU A 68 -1.56 -17.01 -11.01
N LEU A 69 -2.29 -17.75 -10.18
CA LEU A 69 -2.06 -17.83 -8.74
C LEU A 69 -0.68 -18.47 -8.43
N LEU A 70 -0.33 -19.54 -9.14
CA LEU A 70 0.94 -20.24 -8.99
C LEU A 70 2.12 -19.32 -9.34
N TYR A 71 2.14 -18.75 -10.54
CA TYR A 71 3.20 -17.83 -10.96
C TYR A 71 3.28 -16.59 -10.09
N GLY A 72 2.12 -16.01 -9.74
CA GLY A 72 2.08 -14.86 -8.85
C GLY A 72 2.67 -15.15 -7.47
N SER A 73 2.46 -16.36 -6.93
CA SER A 73 3.07 -16.75 -5.66
C SER A 73 4.61 -16.83 -5.73
N LYS A 74 5.17 -17.19 -6.89
CA LYS A 74 6.62 -17.19 -7.11
C LYS A 74 7.17 -15.76 -7.19
N VAL A 75 6.49 -14.86 -7.90
CA VAL A 75 6.86 -13.43 -7.94
C VAL A 75 6.81 -12.81 -6.54
N SER A 76 5.78 -13.11 -5.75
CA SER A 76 5.70 -12.69 -4.35
C SER A 76 6.85 -13.29 -3.51
N ALA A 77 7.25 -14.55 -3.73
CA ALA A 77 8.40 -15.14 -3.04
C ALA A 77 9.71 -14.38 -3.30
N VAL A 78 10.02 -14.07 -4.56
CA VAL A 78 11.20 -13.28 -4.98
C VAL A 78 11.17 -11.89 -4.33
N THR A 79 10.07 -11.17 -4.50
CA THR A 79 9.92 -9.79 -3.98
C THR A 79 10.00 -9.75 -2.45
N MET A 80 9.47 -10.76 -1.75
CA MET A 80 9.61 -10.90 -0.30
C MET A 80 11.06 -11.15 0.13
N SER A 81 11.86 -11.91 -0.61
CA SER A 81 13.29 -12.05 -0.30
C SER A 81 14.00 -10.71 -0.36
N ILE A 82 13.78 -9.97 -1.47
CA ILE A 82 14.37 -8.65 -1.69
C ILE A 82 13.90 -7.68 -0.61
N PHE A 83 12.63 -7.74 -0.19
CA PHE A 83 12.09 -6.93 0.90
C PHE A 83 12.90 -7.10 2.20
N TYR A 84 13.22 -8.32 2.62
CA TYR A 84 13.98 -8.55 3.86
C TYR A 84 15.44 -8.10 3.75
N VAL A 85 16.04 -8.22 2.57
CA VAL A 85 17.38 -7.68 2.32
C VAL A 85 17.36 -6.14 2.38
N LEU A 86 16.38 -5.49 1.77
CA LEU A 86 16.19 -4.03 1.88
C LEU A 86 15.92 -3.60 3.33
N PHE A 87 15.15 -4.40 4.09
CA PHE A 87 14.89 -4.15 5.50
C PHE A 87 16.18 -4.20 6.31
N TYR A 88 17.02 -5.21 6.07
CA TYR A 88 18.32 -5.29 6.70
C TYR A 88 19.23 -4.11 6.34
N ILE A 89 19.28 -3.71 5.06
CA ILE A 89 20.02 -2.52 4.61
C ILE A 89 19.51 -1.26 5.32
N TYR A 90 18.20 -1.12 5.50
CA TYR A 90 17.61 -0.01 6.27
C TYR A 90 18.09 -0.02 7.73
N ILE A 91 18.05 -1.17 8.40
CA ILE A 91 18.54 -1.32 9.78
C ILE A 91 20.02 -0.94 9.88
N LYS A 92 20.87 -1.44 8.97
CA LYS A 92 22.30 -1.09 8.92
C LYS A 92 22.50 0.41 8.78
N LYS A 93 21.75 1.06 7.88
CA LYS A 93 21.88 2.49 7.60
C LYS A 93 21.48 3.34 8.81
N ILE A 94 20.41 2.98 9.51
CA ILE A 94 19.96 3.69 10.73
C ILE A 94 20.98 3.54 11.87
N LEU A 95 21.61 2.38 11.98
CA LEU A 95 22.52 2.08 13.09
C LEU A 95 23.98 2.43 12.80
N GLY A 96 24.37 2.70 11.55
CA GLY A 96 25.78 2.70 11.15
C GLY A 96 26.45 1.33 11.35
N TYR A 97 25.65 0.26 11.43
CA TYR A 97 26.08 -1.08 11.86
C TYR A 97 26.73 -1.85 10.71
N LYS A 98 27.91 -2.42 10.97
CA LYS A 98 28.63 -3.29 10.02
C LYS A 98 28.81 -4.67 10.65
N ASN A 99 28.32 -5.72 9.98
CA ASN A 99 28.53 -7.09 10.40
C ASN A 99 28.66 -8.00 9.17
N LYS A 100 29.91 -8.29 8.78
CA LYS A 100 30.23 -9.08 7.58
C LYS A 100 29.60 -10.48 7.61
N LYS A 101 29.48 -11.10 8.79
CA LYS A 101 28.85 -12.43 8.92
C LYS A 101 27.36 -12.38 8.59
N MET A 102 26.65 -11.36 9.08
CA MET A 102 25.23 -11.17 8.76
C MET A 102 25.01 -10.75 7.31
N ASP A 103 25.89 -9.89 6.78
CA ASP A 103 25.90 -9.51 5.36
C ASP A 103 26.00 -10.76 4.48
N PHE A 104 26.97 -11.64 4.78
CA PHE A 104 27.15 -12.91 4.08
C PHE A 104 25.96 -13.85 4.24
N ALA A 105 25.45 -14.03 5.46
CA ALA A 105 24.32 -14.93 5.73
C ALA A 105 23.05 -14.52 4.97
N LEU A 106 22.76 -13.21 4.91
CA LEU A 106 21.61 -12.68 4.17
C LEU A 106 21.82 -12.76 2.66
N GLY A 107 23.01 -12.42 2.17
CA GLY A 107 23.35 -12.55 0.75
C GLY A 107 23.25 -13.99 0.26
N LEU A 108 23.82 -14.93 1.02
CA LEU A 108 23.73 -16.37 0.72
C LEU A 108 22.29 -16.87 0.79
N SER A 109 21.52 -16.48 1.82
CA SER A 109 20.10 -16.87 1.95
C SER A 109 19.25 -16.35 0.79
N LEU A 110 19.51 -15.11 0.33
CA LEU A 110 18.87 -14.56 -0.86
C LEU A 110 19.19 -15.43 -2.08
N ILE A 111 20.47 -15.63 -2.40
CA ILE A 111 20.90 -16.38 -3.58
C ILE A 111 20.31 -17.79 -3.58
N VAL A 112 20.45 -18.52 -2.46
CA VAL A 112 19.91 -19.88 -2.33
C VAL A 112 18.40 -19.87 -2.52
N ARG A 113 17.68 -18.90 -1.94
CA ARG A 113 16.23 -18.81 -2.12
C ARG A 113 15.85 -18.57 -3.57
N GLU A 114 16.47 -17.59 -4.24
CA GLU A 114 16.14 -17.27 -5.62
C GLU A 114 16.43 -18.43 -6.55
N VAL A 115 17.54 -19.14 -6.36
CA VAL A 115 17.84 -20.37 -7.11
C VAL A 115 16.76 -21.43 -6.90
N LEU A 116 16.35 -21.67 -5.64
CA LEU A 116 15.30 -22.64 -5.34
C LEU A 116 13.93 -22.23 -5.91
N VAL A 117 13.58 -20.94 -5.84
CA VAL A 117 12.30 -20.42 -6.37
C VAL A 117 12.29 -20.49 -7.90
N ILE A 118 13.39 -20.13 -8.57
CA ILE A 118 13.52 -20.22 -10.04
C ILE A 118 13.51 -21.68 -10.48
N TYR A 119 14.26 -22.55 -9.80
CA TYR A 119 14.25 -23.98 -10.09
C TYR A 119 12.84 -24.57 -9.89
N ASN A 120 12.11 -24.11 -8.87
CA ASN A 120 10.74 -24.53 -8.66
C ASN A 120 9.73 -23.91 -9.65
N PHE A 121 10.08 -22.78 -10.28
CA PHE A 121 9.28 -22.18 -11.34
C PHE A 121 9.16 -23.13 -12.55
N VAL A 122 10.20 -23.92 -12.81
CA VAL A 122 10.25 -24.91 -13.90
C VAL A 122 9.64 -26.25 -13.48
N ASN A 123 9.95 -26.73 -12.28
CA ASN A 123 9.60 -28.09 -11.85
C ASN A 123 8.24 -28.23 -11.15
N LEU A 124 7.64 -27.11 -10.71
CA LEU A 124 6.34 -27.06 -10.03
C LEU A 124 6.20 -28.08 -8.87
N SER A 125 7.29 -28.26 -8.10
CA SER A 125 7.37 -29.18 -6.98
C SER A 125 6.92 -28.53 -5.68
N ASP A 126 5.96 -29.20 -5.06
CA ASP A 126 5.43 -28.92 -3.75
C ASP A 126 6.48 -28.97 -2.63
N THR A 127 7.46 -29.87 -2.75
CA THR A 127 8.55 -30.05 -1.79
C THR A 127 9.57 -28.92 -1.90
N LEU A 128 9.93 -28.53 -3.13
CA LEU A 128 10.82 -27.40 -3.37
C LEU A 128 10.21 -26.09 -2.86
N ASP A 129 8.89 -25.94 -2.94
CA ASP A 129 8.20 -24.79 -2.34
C ASP A 129 8.42 -24.71 -0.83
N LEU A 130 8.29 -25.83 -0.14
CA LEU A 130 8.51 -25.88 1.30
C LEU A 130 9.99 -25.61 1.65
N ILE A 131 10.93 -26.21 0.91
CA ILE A 131 12.38 -26.03 1.14
C ILE A 131 12.81 -24.58 0.86
N SER A 132 12.27 -23.93 -0.18
CA SER A 132 12.59 -22.53 -0.52
C SER A 132 12.21 -21.52 0.58
N ASN A 133 11.35 -21.92 1.52
CA ASN A 133 10.99 -21.10 2.68
C ASN A 133 11.98 -21.22 3.85
N ILE A 134 12.90 -22.17 3.85
CA ILE A 134 13.95 -22.28 4.88
C ILE A 134 14.90 -21.07 4.81
N PRO A 135 15.52 -20.72 3.66
CA PRO A 135 16.35 -19.52 3.58
C PRO A 135 15.56 -18.23 3.88
N PHE A 136 14.26 -18.19 3.54
CA PHE A 136 13.38 -17.08 3.88
C PHE A 136 13.23 -16.89 5.39
N LEU A 137 13.00 -18.00 6.11
CA LEU A 137 12.87 -17.99 7.55
C LEU A 137 14.18 -17.51 8.20
N VAL A 138 15.34 -17.93 7.68
CA VAL A 138 16.66 -17.45 8.15
C VAL A 138 16.77 -15.92 8.01
N MET A 139 16.42 -15.36 6.84
CA MET A 139 16.41 -13.90 6.65
C MET A 139 15.48 -13.20 7.66
N GLY A 140 14.30 -13.78 7.89
CA GLY A 140 13.34 -13.32 8.89
C GLY A 140 13.90 -13.29 10.30
N ILE A 141 14.49 -14.40 10.75
CA ILE A 141 15.08 -14.54 12.09
C ILE A 141 16.20 -13.50 12.29
N ILE A 142 17.07 -13.30 11.29
CA ILE A 142 18.14 -12.30 11.36
C ILE A 142 17.56 -10.89 11.55
N VAL A 143 16.54 -10.52 10.77
CA VAL A 143 15.89 -9.21 10.87
C VAL A 143 15.18 -9.05 12.22
N ILE A 144 14.44 -10.06 12.68
CA ILE A 144 13.78 -10.04 14.01
C ILE A 144 14.81 -9.85 15.12
N TYR A 145 15.89 -10.62 15.11
CA TYR A 145 16.96 -10.51 16.10
C TYR A 145 17.54 -9.10 16.17
N LEU A 146 17.83 -8.48 15.01
CA LEU A 146 18.35 -7.12 14.97
C LEU A 146 17.35 -6.09 15.48
N LEU A 147 16.07 -6.22 15.11
CA LEU A 147 15.03 -5.32 15.58
C LEU A 147 14.80 -5.44 17.10
N ILE A 148 14.94 -6.63 17.68
CA ILE A 148 14.90 -6.83 19.14
C ILE A 148 16.13 -6.22 19.80
N LYS A 149 17.33 -6.54 19.30
CA LYS A 149 18.60 -6.06 19.83
C LYS A 149 18.67 -4.53 19.86
N PHE A 150 18.14 -3.88 18.84
CA PHE A 150 18.16 -2.43 18.69
C PHE A 150 16.79 -1.76 18.91
N LYS A 151 15.89 -2.40 19.67
CA LYS A 151 14.51 -1.93 19.93
C LYS A 151 14.41 -0.55 20.59
N TYR A 152 15.51 -0.08 21.20
CA TYR A 152 15.60 1.22 21.87
C TYR A 152 15.70 2.39 20.88
N LYS A 153 16.09 2.15 19.62
CA LYS A 153 16.06 3.18 18.56
C LYS A 153 14.62 3.44 18.13
N GLU A 154 14.17 4.70 18.18
CA GLU A 154 12.78 5.06 17.91
C GLU A 154 12.34 4.65 16.50
N GLU A 155 13.22 4.69 15.50
CA GLU A 155 12.95 4.24 14.14
C GLU A 155 12.62 2.73 14.08
N LEU A 156 13.28 1.92 14.90
CA LEU A 156 13.15 0.46 14.90
C LEU A 156 12.13 -0.07 15.91
N LYS A 157 11.72 0.77 16.87
CA LYS A 157 10.81 0.43 17.95
C LYS A 157 9.53 -0.23 17.42
N ASN A 158 9.13 -1.33 18.06
CA ASN A 158 7.95 -2.14 17.76
C ASN A 158 7.93 -2.84 16.39
N LEU A 159 8.88 -2.59 15.47
CA LEU A 159 8.90 -3.29 14.17
C LEU A 159 9.09 -4.80 14.33
N TRP A 160 9.85 -5.24 15.33
CA TRP A 160 10.07 -6.67 15.59
C TRP A 160 8.75 -7.43 15.84
N ILE A 161 7.77 -6.79 16.49
CA ILE A 161 6.45 -7.40 16.79
C ILE A 161 5.74 -7.74 15.49
N TRP A 162 5.70 -6.80 14.55
CA TRP A 162 4.99 -6.98 13.28
C TRP A 162 5.70 -7.97 12.36
N VAL A 163 7.04 -7.96 12.33
CA VAL A 163 7.81 -8.96 11.58
C VAL A 163 7.61 -10.36 12.18
N PHE A 164 7.70 -10.48 13.50
CA PHE A 164 7.47 -11.73 14.21
C PHE A 164 6.06 -12.27 13.95
N LEU A 165 5.02 -11.46 14.15
CA LEU A 165 3.63 -11.86 13.90
C LEU A 165 3.41 -12.29 12.44
N SER A 166 4.01 -11.59 11.48
CA SER A 166 3.96 -12.02 10.08
C SER A 166 4.49 -13.44 9.90
N PHE A 167 5.67 -13.77 10.45
CA PHE A 167 6.22 -15.12 10.34
C PHE A 167 5.42 -16.15 11.15
N ALA A 168 4.98 -15.79 12.35
CA ALA A 168 4.17 -16.66 13.21
C ALA A 168 2.87 -17.10 12.53
N PHE A 169 2.21 -16.20 11.79
CA PHE A 169 1.01 -16.55 11.02
C PHE A 169 1.33 -17.21 9.66
N TYR A 170 2.49 -16.92 9.07
CA TYR A 170 2.89 -17.49 7.79
C TYR A 170 3.31 -18.96 7.89
N THR A 171 4.11 -19.33 8.90
CA THR A 171 4.69 -20.67 9.03
C THR A 171 3.62 -21.77 9.06
N PRO A 172 2.53 -21.69 9.85
CA PRO A 172 1.47 -22.70 9.83
C PRO A 172 0.78 -22.81 8.47
N VAL A 173 0.62 -21.70 7.75
CA VAL A 173 -0.01 -21.69 6.42
C VAL A 173 0.85 -22.46 5.41
N VAL A 174 2.17 -22.28 5.45
CA VAL A 174 3.09 -23.00 4.56
C VAL A 174 3.08 -24.50 4.83
N LEU A 175 3.07 -24.89 6.11
CA LEU A 175 3.18 -26.29 6.52
C LEU A 175 1.87 -27.07 6.35
N PHE A 176 0.73 -26.44 6.69
CA PHE A 176 -0.51 -27.18 6.94
C PHE A 176 -1.68 -26.81 6.03
N LYS A 177 -1.60 -25.78 5.19
CA LYS A 177 -2.75 -25.36 4.35
C LYS A 177 -3.31 -26.48 3.46
N ARG A 178 -2.47 -27.42 3.01
CA ARG A 178 -2.92 -28.56 2.18
C ARG A 178 -3.74 -29.57 2.97
N THR A 179 -3.36 -29.84 4.22
CA THR A 179 -4.07 -30.77 5.11
C THR A 179 -5.29 -30.12 5.75
N TYR A 180 -5.15 -28.85 6.16
CA TYR A 180 -6.17 -28.08 6.85
C TYR A 180 -6.39 -26.74 6.12
N PRO A 181 -7.29 -26.70 5.11
CA PRO A 181 -7.55 -25.48 4.33
C PRO A 181 -7.91 -24.24 5.17
N ILE A 182 -8.54 -24.46 6.33
CA ILE A 182 -8.93 -23.38 7.27
C ILE A 182 -7.74 -22.57 7.78
N VAL A 183 -6.53 -23.16 7.86
CA VAL A 183 -5.31 -22.46 8.27
C VAL A 183 -4.97 -21.32 7.30
N GLY A 184 -5.45 -21.39 6.05
CA GLY A 184 -5.35 -20.31 5.08
C GLY A 184 -5.92 -18.96 5.57
N ALA A 185 -6.87 -18.97 6.52
CA ALA A 185 -7.40 -17.74 7.12
C ALA A 185 -6.34 -16.90 7.84
N LEU A 186 -5.24 -17.51 8.31
CA LEU A 186 -4.11 -16.81 8.93
C LEU A 186 -3.38 -15.84 7.98
N MET A 187 -3.65 -15.92 6.67
CA MET A 187 -3.15 -14.92 5.71
C MET A 187 -3.65 -13.50 6.02
N ILE A 188 -4.85 -13.33 6.59
CA ILE A 188 -5.39 -12.00 6.93
C ILE A 188 -4.59 -11.37 8.09
N PRO A 189 -4.45 -12.01 9.28
CA PRO A 189 -3.58 -11.50 10.34
C PRO A 189 -2.13 -11.25 9.90
N LYS A 190 -1.57 -12.11 9.03
CA LYS A 190 -0.24 -11.90 8.44
C LYS A 190 -0.18 -10.56 7.68
N THR A 191 -1.13 -10.30 6.78
CA THR A 191 -1.18 -9.05 6.02
C THR A 191 -1.49 -7.84 6.91
N MET A 192 -2.22 -8.01 8.02
CA MET A 192 -2.35 -6.95 9.02
C MET A 192 -1.01 -6.55 9.63
N ALA A 193 -0.12 -7.52 9.91
CA ALA A 193 1.24 -7.23 10.32
C ALA A 193 2.01 -6.40 9.25
N TYR A 194 1.79 -6.67 7.96
CA TYR A 194 2.36 -5.88 6.86
C TYR A 194 1.86 -4.44 6.86
N ILE A 195 0.56 -4.24 7.01
CA ILE A 195 -0.06 -2.91 7.11
C ILE A 195 0.52 -2.15 8.30
N MET A 196 0.69 -2.80 9.45
CA MET A 196 1.26 -2.15 10.63
C MET A 196 2.74 -1.80 10.46
N MET A 197 3.52 -2.62 9.75
CA MET A 197 4.88 -2.23 9.34
C MET A 197 4.88 -0.99 8.46
N ILE A 198 4.02 -0.93 7.44
CA ILE A 198 3.92 0.22 6.54
C ILE A 198 3.46 1.48 7.30
N VAL A 199 2.52 1.36 8.24
CA VAL A 199 2.10 2.47 9.10
C VAL A 199 3.28 2.97 9.94
N LYS A 200 4.10 2.07 10.49
CA LYS A 200 5.31 2.45 11.23
C LYS A 200 6.36 3.08 10.32
N PHE A 201 6.56 2.58 9.10
CA PHE A 201 7.42 3.20 8.09
C PHE A 201 6.97 4.63 7.75
N ARG A 202 5.66 4.82 7.60
CA ARG A 202 5.05 6.14 7.36
C ARG A 202 5.25 7.07 8.56
N LYS A 203 5.16 6.55 9.80
CA LYS A 203 5.46 7.30 11.02
C LYS A 203 6.91 7.78 11.03
N ASN A 204 7.88 6.94 10.65
CA ASN A 204 9.30 7.28 10.62
C ASN A 204 9.64 8.34 9.55
N THR A 205 8.86 8.41 8.48
CA THR A 205 9.02 9.39 7.39
C THR A 205 8.11 10.61 7.53
N LYS A 206 7.37 10.73 8.63
CA LYS A 206 6.45 11.84 8.83
C LYS A 206 7.19 13.12 9.20
N GLU A 207 6.81 14.20 8.55
CA GLU A 207 7.34 15.54 8.80
C GLU A 207 6.32 16.42 9.53
N SER A 208 6.76 17.61 9.95
CA SER A 208 5.84 18.64 10.39
C SER A 208 4.84 18.95 9.27
N PHE A 209 3.58 19.07 9.66
CA PHE A 209 2.52 19.29 8.69
C PHE A 209 2.58 20.74 8.19
N GLY A 210 2.40 20.93 6.88
CA GLY A 210 2.41 22.24 6.24
C GLY A 210 1.88 22.15 4.81
N SER A 211 1.92 23.26 4.06
CA SER A 211 1.38 23.30 2.69
C SER A 211 2.06 22.29 1.74
N LEU A 212 3.33 21.93 1.98
CA LEU A 212 4.04 20.94 1.16
C LEU A 212 3.39 19.54 1.22
N GLU A 213 2.64 19.19 2.26
CA GLU A 213 1.96 17.89 2.34
C GLU A 213 0.87 17.74 1.24
N PHE A 214 0.29 18.84 0.76
CA PHE A 214 -0.64 18.83 -0.36
C PHE A 214 0.06 18.46 -1.66
N LEU A 215 1.22 19.09 -1.94
CA LEU A 215 2.03 18.76 -3.11
C LEU A 215 2.52 17.31 -3.09
N ARG A 216 2.97 16.83 -1.92
CA ARG A 216 3.41 15.43 -1.75
C ARG A 216 2.29 14.45 -2.08
N SER A 217 1.08 14.74 -1.59
CA SER A 217 -0.09 13.89 -1.81
C SER A 217 -0.55 13.95 -3.26
N ALA A 218 -0.56 15.15 -3.86
CA ALA A 218 -0.83 15.36 -5.28
C ALA A 218 0.11 14.53 -6.16
N PHE A 219 1.42 14.60 -5.91
CA PHE A 219 2.42 13.84 -6.65
C PHE A 219 2.27 12.32 -6.45
N SER A 220 1.91 11.88 -5.24
CA SER A 220 1.65 10.46 -4.95
C SER A 220 0.44 9.94 -5.71
N PHE A 221 -0.63 10.74 -5.81
CA PHE A 221 -1.81 10.40 -6.60
C PHE A 221 -1.56 10.45 -8.10
N LEU A 222 -0.73 11.39 -8.59
CA LEU A 222 -0.28 11.40 -9.98
C LEU A 222 0.37 10.06 -10.36
N ILE A 223 1.37 9.62 -9.58
CA ILE A 223 2.04 8.35 -9.86
C ILE A 223 1.06 7.17 -9.73
N SER A 224 0.19 7.17 -8.72
CA SER A 224 -0.85 6.14 -8.57
C SER A 224 -1.78 6.08 -9.80
N GLY A 225 -2.17 7.23 -10.36
CA GLY A 225 -2.98 7.34 -11.56
C GLY A 225 -2.28 6.80 -12.80
N LEU A 226 -0.98 7.09 -12.96
CA LEU A 226 -0.16 6.54 -14.04
C LEU A 226 -0.04 5.01 -13.94
N ILE A 227 0.21 4.49 -12.74
CA ILE A 227 0.26 3.04 -12.47
C ILE A 227 -1.09 2.39 -12.78
N ALA A 228 -2.21 2.98 -12.35
CA ALA A 228 -3.55 2.46 -12.62
C ALA A 228 -3.87 2.42 -14.13
N GLY A 229 -3.47 3.45 -14.88
CA GLY A 229 -3.63 3.49 -16.34
C GLY A 229 -2.78 2.43 -17.05
N ALA A 230 -1.52 2.28 -16.65
CA ALA A 230 -0.64 1.23 -17.15
C ALA A 230 -1.18 -0.17 -16.82
N PHE A 231 -1.66 -0.37 -15.59
CA PHE A 231 -2.29 -1.62 -15.16
C PHE A 231 -3.50 -1.97 -16.04
N TYR A 232 -4.43 -1.04 -16.25
CA TYR A 232 -5.59 -1.28 -17.13
C TYR A 232 -5.16 -1.71 -18.53
N ARG A 233 -4.16 -1.03 -19.11
CA ARG A 233 -3.67 -1.32 -20.46
C ARG A 233 -2.98 -2.67 -20.58
N GLU A 234 -2.12 -3.04 -19.63
CA GLU A 234 -1.34 -4.27 -19.71
C GLU A 234 -2.15 -5.48 -19.23
N PHE A 235 -2.85 -5.35 -18.10
CA PHE A 235 -3.65 -6.45 -17.55
C PHE A 235 -4.91 -6.70 -18.39
N GLY A 236 -5.47 -5.67 -19.03
CA GLY A 236 -6.62 -5.80 -19.93
C GLY A 236 -6.35 -6.63 -21.19
N LYS A 237 -5.09 -6.92 -21.50
CA LYS A 237 -4.72 -7.84 -22.59
C LYS A 237 -4.96 -9.31 -22.25
N ILE A 238 -4.97 -9.63 -20.95
CA ILE A 238 -5.01 -11.02 -20.45
C ILE A 238 -6.24 -11.31 -19.59
N ALA A 239 -7.03 -10.31 -19.21
CA ALA A 239 -8.23 -10.45 -18.41
C ALA A 239 -9.29 -9.42 -18.85
N PRO A 240 -10.59 -9.79 -18.88
CA PRO A 240 -11.66 -8.82 -19.09
C PRO A 240 -11.71 -7.83 -17.91
N LEU A 241 -11.83 -6.53 -18.22
CA LEU A 241 -11.89 -5.43 -17.26
C LEU A 241 -13.07 -4.52 -17.55
N ASP A 242 -13.68 -3.99 -16.49
CA ASP A 242 -14.77 -3.02 -16.59
C ASP A 242 -14.21 -1.59 -16.82
N PRO A 243 -14.86 -0.76 -17.65
CA PRO A 243 -14.41 0.62 -17.94
C PRO A 243 -14.22 1.51 -16.70
N ASN A 244 -14.83 1.19 -15.56
CA ASN A 244 -14.59 1.88 -14.30
C ASN A 244 -13.12 1.84 -13.88
N LEU A 245 -12.38 0.79 -14.25
CA LEU A 245 -10.95 0.69 -13.99
C LEU A 245 -10.15 1.75 -14.74
N LEU A 246 -10.48 1.99 -16.02
CA LEU A 246 -9.87 3.06 -16.82
C LEU A 246 -10.15 4.44 -16.21
N ARG A 247 -11.36 4.63 -15.66
CA ARG A 247 -11.73 5.89 -14.99
C ARG A 247 -10.91 6.16 -13.73
N VAL A 248 -10.34 5.15 -13.08
CA VAL A 248 -9.48 5.33 -11.88
C VAL A 248 -8.28 6.24 -12.20
N HIS A 249 -7.62 6.02 -13.34
CA HIS A 249 -6.52 6.87 -13.81
C HIS A 249 -6.93 8.35 -13.86
N GLY A 250 -8.06 8.65 -14.51
CA GLY A 250 -8.57 10.01 -14.64
C GLY A 250 -8.93 10.65 -13.30
N HIS A 251 -9.59 9.92 -12.39
CA HIS A 251 -9.95 10.45 -11.07
C HIS A 251 -8.72 10.69 -10.19
N LEU A 252 -7.72 9.81 -10.24
CA LEU A 252 -6.46 9.99 -9.52
C LEU A 252 -5.66 11.20 -10.05
N ILE A 253 -5.68 11.46 -11.36
CA ILE A 253 -5.01 12.63 -11.92
C ILE A 253 -5.79 13.91 -11.64
N VAL A 254 -7.10 13.94 -11.90
CA VAL A 254 -7.89 15.16 -11.73
C VAL A 254 -8.12 15.48 -10.25
N LEU A 255 -8.80 14.59 -9.52
CA LEU A 255 -9.12 14.82 -8.11
C LEU A 255 -7.88 14.62 -7.22
N GLY A 256 -7.04 13.62 -7.51
CA GLY A 256 -5.87 13.36 -6.69
C GLY A 256 -4.74 14.37 -6.92
N PHE A 257 -4.36 14.63 -8.18
CA PHE A 257 -3.25 15.51 -8.49
C PHE A 257 -3.67 16.96 -8.75
N ILE A 258 -4.50 17.24 -9.75
CA ILE A 258 -4.80 18.61 -10.18
C ILE A 258 -5.45 19.42 -9.06
N VAL A 259 -6.51 18.91 -8.43
CA VAL A 259 -7.22 19.62 -7.34
C VAL A 259 -6.28 19.91 -6.16
N LEU A 260 -5.52 18.92 -5.69
CA LEU A 260 -4.58 19.13 -4.57
C LEU A 260 -3.40 20.03 -4.95
N PHE A 261 -2.95 19.99 -6.21
CA PHE A 261 -1.87 20.85 -6.71
C PHE A 261 -2.32 22.31 -6.83
N VAL A 262 -3.50 22.56 -7.39
CA VAL A 262 -4.11 23.90 -7.43
C VAL A 262 -4.30 24.42 -6.00
N PHE A 263 -4.79 23.59 -5.09
CA PHE A 263 -4.96 24.00 -3.70
C PHE A 263 -3.62 24.29 -3.01
N PHE A 264 -2.57 23.52 -3.29
CA PHE A 264 -1.21 23.81 -2.84
C PHE A 264 -0.73 25.18 -3.35
N LEU A 265 -0.92 25.48 -4.64
CA LEU A 265 -0.54 26.76 -5.22
C LEU A 265 -1.32 27.91 -4.59
N ALA A 266 -2.62 27.75 -4.34
CA ALA A 266 -3.45 28.74 -3.66
C ALA A 266 -2.98 29.02 -2.22
N LEU A 267 -2.64 27.98 -1.45
CA LEU A 267 -2.07 28.17 -0.11
C LEU A 267 -0.74 28.91 -0.16
N LYS A 268 0.07 28.67 -1.20
CA LYS A 268 1.37 29.33 -1.39
C LYS A 268 1.22 30.79 -1.83
N SER A 269 0.34 31.09 -2.78
CA SER A 269 0.11 32.45 -3.27
C SER A 269 -0.54 33.34 -2.21
N LEU A 270 -1.51 32.81 -1.45
CA LEU A 270 -2.20 33.53 -0.38
C LEU A 270 -1.44 33.53 0.95
N GLN A 271 -0.27 32.88 1.01
CA GLN A 271 0.55 32.74 2.23
C GLN A 271 -0.21 32.14 3.43
N ILE A 272 -1.23 31.32 3.17
CA ILE A 272 -2.04 30.69 4.22
C ILE A 272 -1.25 29.54 4.86
N GLN A 273 -1.28 29.49 6.20
CA GLN A 273 -0.65 28.40 6.93
C GLN A 273 -1.39 27.08 6.69
N GLY A 274 -0.70 26.13 6.06
CA GLY A 274 -1.30 24.83 5.73
C GLY A 274 -1.83 24.05 6.95
N GLN A 275 -1.34 24.32 8.16
CA GLN A 275 -1.75 23.65 9.41
C GLN A 275 -3.27 23.70 9.64
N GLU A 276 -3.93 24.79 9.26
CA GLU A 276 -5.39 24.94 9.39
C GLU A 276 -6.16 23.89 8.58
N PHE A 277 -5.56 23.34 7.52
CA PHE A 277 -6.16 22.37 6.62
C PHE A 277 -5.73 20.93 6.90
N LYS A 278 -5.01 20.65 8.00
CA LYS A 278 -4.50 19.32 8.33
C LYS A 278 -5.58 18.24 8.41
N THR A 279 -6.66 18.51 9.13
CA THR A 279 -7.78 17.56 9.24
C THR A 279 -8.49 17.41 7.90
N THR A 280 -8.65 18.51 7.16
CA THR A 280 -9.32 18.52 5.86
C THR A 280 -8.57 17.68 4.82
N LEU A 281 -7.24 17.79 4.75
CA LEU A 281 -6.42 16.96 3.86
C LEU A 281 -6.51 15.46 4.22
N LYS A 282 -6.54 15.12 5.51
CA LYS A 282 -6.70 13.71 5.93
C LYS A 282 -8.05 13.13 5.50
N ILE A 283 -9.13 13.89 5.66
CA ILE A 283 -10.47 13.48 5.22
C ILE A 283 -10.49 13.33 3.70
N TYR A 284 -9.88 14.28 2.98
CA TYR A 284 -9.75 14.22 1.52
C TYR A 284 -8.98 12.97 1.07
N GLU A 285 -7.83 12.69 1.67
CA GLU A 285 -7.02 11.50 1.36
C GLU A 285 -7.73 10.20 1.68
N ALA A 286 -8.49 10.15 2.77
CA ALA A 286 -9.31 8.99 3.12
C ALA A 286 -10.45 8.77 2.12
N GLY A 287 -11.12 9.86 1.70
CA GLY A 287 -12.14 9.82 0.66
C GLY A 287 -11.57 9.38 -0.69
N MET A 288 -10.43 9.95 -1.09
CA MET A 288 -9.71 9.52 -2.30
C MET A 288 -9.36 8.04 -2.24
N PHE A 289 -8.73 7.61 -1.14
CA PHE A 289 -8.35 6.21 -0.90
C PHE A 289 -9.50 5.25 -1.11
N LEU A 290 -10.63 5.52 -0.45
CA LEU A 290 -11.79 4.66 -0.53
C LEU A 290 -12.39 4.67 -1.94
N THR A 291 -12.57 5.85 -2.55
CA THR A 291 -13.13 6.00 -3.89
C THR A 291 -12.32 5.24 -4.93
N TYR A 292 -11.00 5.47 -5.04
CA TYR A 292 -10.22 4.81 -6.09
C TYR A 292 -10.05 3.31 -5.83
N SER A 293 -9.99 2.86 -4.56
CA SER A 293 -9.91 1.43 -4.25
C SER A 293 -11.17 0.68 -4.67
N ILE A 294 -12.34 1.27 -4.41
CA ILE A 294 -13.62 0.68 -4.81
C ILE A 294 -13.86 0.75 -6.31
N MET A 295 -13.47 1.86 -6.97
CA MET A 295 -13.51 1.94 -8.43
C MET A 295 -12.58 0.91 -9.08
N PHE A 296 -11.39 0.71 -8.52
CA PHE A 296 -10.46 -0.32 -8.98
C PHE A 296 -11.08 -1.71 -8.80
N LEU A 297 -11.74 -1.95 -7.67
CA LEU A 297 -12.44 -3.20 -7.43
C LEU A 297 -13.59 -3.43 -8.43
N HIS A 298 -14.48 -2.45 -8.65
CA HIS A 298 -15.52 -2.53 -9.70
C HIS A 298 -14.91 -2.87 -11.06
N GLY A 299 -13.84 -2.16 -11.39
CA GLY A 299 -13.01 -2.39 -12.56
C GLY A 299 -12.53 -3.83 -12.74
N LEU A 300 -12.07 -4.45 -11.66
CA LEU A 300 -11.54 -5.82 -11.67
C LEU A 300 -12.62 -6.89 -11.73
N ILE A 301 -13.70 -6.76 -10.94
CA ILE A 301 -14.58 -7.90 -10.66
C ILE A 301 -15.94 -7.87 -11.34
N ASN A 302 -16.45 -6.72 -11.78
CA ASN A 302 -17.75 -6.63 -12.46
C ASN A 302 -17.88 -7.59 -13.67
N PRO A 303 -16.84 -7.80 -14.52
CA PRO A 303 -16.94 -8.72 -15.65
C PRO A 303 -17.20 -10.18 -15.24
N TYR A 304 -16.88 -10.53 -13.98
CA TYR A 304 -17.00 -11.89 -13.43
C TYR A 304 -18.31 -12.11 -12.65
N ARG A 305 -19.30 -11.24 -12.83
CA ARG A 305 -20.66 -11.36 -12.26
C ARG A 305 -20.68 -11.56 -10.73
N PRO A 306 -20.19 -10.58 -9.95
CA PRO A 306 -20.16 -10.68 -8.49
C PRO A 306 -21.54 -10.83 -7.86
N SER A 307 -21.55 -11.39 -6.64
CA SER A 307 -22.77 -11.54 -5.86
C SER A 307 -23.46 -10.18 -5.65
N LYS A 308 -24.78 -10.19 -5.53
CA LYS A 308 -25.56 -8.98 -5.20
C LYS A 308 -25.07 -8.33 -3.90
N LEU A 309 -24.67 -9.13 -2.92
CA LEU A 309 -24.15 -8.64 -1.64
C LEU A 309 -22.82 -7.88 -1.82
N LEU A 310 -21.90 -8.41 -2.63
CA LEU A 310 -20.64 -7.75 -2.95
C LEU A 310 -20.87 -6.45 -3.72
N ILE A 311 -21.75 -6.46 -4.73
CA ILE A 311 -22.14 -5.25 -5.49
C ILE A 311 -22.68 -4.17 -4.56
N ASN A 312 -23.68 -4.50 -3.73
CA ASN A 312 -24.29 -3.55 -2.80
C ASN A 312 -23.27 -3.01 -1.79
N SER A 313 -22.37 -3.87 -1.30
CA SER A 313 -21.30 -3.47 -0.38
C SER A 313 -20.34 -2.48 -1.04
N MET A 314 -19.95 -2.72 -2.30
CA MET A 314 -19.10 -1.81 -3.06
C MET A 314 -19.78 -0.47 -3.29
N THR A 315 -21.06 -0.46 -3.68
CA THR A 315 -21.85 0.78 -3.80
C THR A 315 -21.89 1.55 -2.49
N GLY A 316 -22.08 0.87 -1.36
CA GLY A 316 -22.03 1.48 -0.02
C GLY A 316 -20.68 2.13 0.28
N PHE A 317 -19.58 1.41 0.10
CA PHE A 317 -18.23 1.96 0.30
C PHE A 317 -17.90 3.10 -0.66
N ALA A 318 -18.33 3.02 -1.92
CA ALA A 318 -18.21 4.11 -2.88
C ALA A 318 -18.94 5.37 -2.39
N GLY A 319 -20.15 5.22 -1.86
CA GLY A 319 -20.93 6.32 -1.26
C GLY A 319 -20.20 6.99 -0.10
N VAL A 320 -19.58 6.21 0.80
CA VAL A 320 -18.75 6.76 1.90
C VAL A 320 -17.56 7.55 1.35
N GLY A 321 -16.88 7.04 0.30
CA GLY A 321 -15.79 7.75 -0.36
C GLY A 321 -16.22 9.11 -0.92
N HIS A 322 -17.38 9.15 -1.58
CA HIS A 322 -17.97 10.39 -2.10
C HIS A 322 -18.34 11.38 -0.99
N ILE A 323 -18.94 10.91 0.10
CA ILE A 323 -19.30 11.76 1.25
C ILE A 323 -18.04 12.39 1.84
N LEU A 324 -16.97 11.62 2.05
CA LEU A 324 -15.71 12.14 2.60
C LEU A 324 -15.09 13.19 1.67
N LEU A 325 -15.08 12.94 0.35
CA LEU A 325 -14.60 13.91 -0.64
C LEU A 325 -15.45 15.18 -0.63
N GLY A 326 -16.78 15.06 -0.69
CA GLY A 326 -17.70 16.19 -0.65
C GLY A 326 -17.53 17.05 0.60
N VAL A 327 -17.52 16.42 1.79
CA VAL A 327 -17.28 17.09 3.07
C VAL A 327 -15.94 17.82 3.07
N SER A 328 -14.87 17.17 2.59
CA SER A 328 -13.54 17.78 2.58
C SER A 328 -13.47 19.01 1.66
N ILE A 329 -14.08 18.97 0.48
CA ILE A 329 -14.14 20.10 -0.45
C ILE A 329 -14.93 21.26 0.16
N VAL A 330 -16.11 20.97 0.72
CA VAL A 330 -16.94 21.98 1.40
C VAL A 330 -16.17 22.64 2.55
N MET A 331 -15.45 21.85 3.36
CA MET A 331 -14.57 22.38 4.42
C MET A 331 -13.43 23.26 3.88
N ILE A 332 -12.84 22.93 2.72
CA ILE A 332 -11.81 23.76 2.08
C ILE A 332 -12.41 25.12 1.73
N ILE A 333 -13.54 25.13 1.04
CA ILE A 333 -14.20 26.36 0.57
C ILE A 333 -14.62 27.24 1.74
N PHE A 334 -15.28 26.69 2.78
CA PHE A 334 -15.67 27.48 3.94
C PHE A 334 -14.48 28.14 4.66
N LYS A 335 -13.35 27.44 4.77
CA LYS A 335 -12.14 27.99 5.37
C LYS A 335 -11.54 29.11 4.52
N LEU A 336 -11.56 28.97 3.18
CA LEU A 336 -11.12 30.02 2.28
C LEU A 336 -12.03 31.26 2.36
N ILE A 337 -13.36 31.09 2.36
CA ILE A 337 -14.30 32.21 2.54
C ILE A 337 -14.01 32.94 3.85
N LYS A 338 -13.88 32.21 4.96
CA LYS A 338 -13.56 32.81 6.27
C LYS A 338 -12.22 33.56 6.27
N TYR A 339 -11.24 33.07 5.53
CA TYR A 339 -9.96 33.75 5.37
C TYR A 339 -10.12 35.09 4.65
N PHE A 340 -10.80 35.11 3.49
CA PHE A 340 -11.02 36.34 2.73
C PHE A 340 -11.88 37.35 3.47
N SER A 341 -12.93 36.92 4.18
CA SER A 341 -13.73 37.83 5.01
C SER A 341 -12.90 38.52 6.10
N LYS A 342 -11.96 37.80 6.73
CA LYS A 342 -11.06 38.38 7.73
C LYS A 342 -10.08 39.39 7.12
N GLU A 343 -9.50 39.07 5.97
CA GLU A 343 -8.60 39.98 5.24
C GLU A 343 -9.32 41.26 4.80
N GLN A 344 -10.57 41.14 4.33
CA GLN A 344 -11.39 42.30 3.95
C GLN A 344 -11.69 43.22 5.14
N ILE A 345 -12.08 42.65 6.29
CA ILE A 345 -12.31 43.41 7.53
C ILE A 345 -11.02 44.11 7.97
N LYS A 346 -9.88 43.40 7.96
CA LYS A 346 -8.57 43.98 8.31
C LYS A 346 -8.19 45.13 7.38
N GLY A 347 -8.45 44.99 6.08
CA GLY A 347 -8.24 46.05 5.09
C GLY A 347 -9.14 47.28 5.31
N GLN A 348 -10.39 47.09 5.75
CA GLN A 348 -11.30 48.18 6.08
C GLN A 348 -10.88 48.94 7.35
N ILE A 349 -10.43 48.23 8.39
CA ILE A 349 -9.85 48.83 9.62
C ILE A 349 -8.61 49.67 9.27
N LEU A 350 -7.70 49.13 8.44
CA LEU A 350 -6.48 49.84 8.02
C LEU A 350 -6.78 51.08 7.15
N LYS A 351 -7.94 51.12 6.50
CA LYS A 351 -8.42 52.27 5.71
C LYS A 351 -9.31 53.23 6.52
N GLY A 352 -9.53 52.98 7.81
CA GLY A 352 -10.40 53.80 8.67
C GLY A 352 -11.87 53.81 8.26
N GLN A 353 -12.35 52.77 7.58
CA GLN A 353 -13.72 52.68 7.07
C GLN A 353 -14.69 51.99 8.05
N ILE A 354 -14.17 51.43 9.15
CA ILE A 354 -14.90 50.81 10.26
C ILE A 354 -14.13 51.08 11.54
#